data_AF-A0A951H673-F1
#
_entry.id   AF-A0A951H673-F1
#
_cell.length_a   1.000
_cell.length_b   1.000
_cell.length_c   1.000
_cell.angle_alpha   90.00
_cell.angle_beta   90.00
_cell.angle_gamma   90.00
#
_symmetry.space_group_name_H-M   'P 1'
#
loop_
_entity.id
_entity.type
_entity.pdbx_description
1 polymer ?
#
loop_
_entity_poly.entity_id
_entity_poly.type
_entity_poly.pdbx_seq_one_letter_code
_entity_poly.pdbx_strand_id
1 'polypeptide(L)' 'MIKRRAQDAELSPEVCCHAFRATGITAYLGNGGTIDNARPSLPMNPRTTKLYDRRNDQISLGEIERIIL' A
#
# COMPACT_ATOMS: atom_id res chain seq x y z
N MET A 1 12.30 10.53 11.92
CA MET A 1 10.91 10.58 12.44
C MET A 1 10.14 9.27 12.24
N ILE A 2 10.20 8.60 11.07
CA ILE A 2 9.58 7.27 10.85
C ILE A 2 10.40 6.10 11.41
N LYS A 3 11.71 6.01 11.11
CA LYS A 3 12.57 4.87 11.52
C LYS A 3 12.56 4.63 13.03
N ARG A 4 12.70 5.69 13.83
CA ARG A 4 12.62 5.60 15.30
C ARG A 4 11.27 5.03 15.76
N ARG A 5 10.16 5.53 15.21
CA ARG A 5 8.82 5.03 15.56
C ARG A 5 8.60 3.58 15.10
N ALA A 6 9.16 3.18 13.97
CA ALA A 6 9.12 1.80 13.51
C ALA A 6 9.88 0.88 14.45
N GLN A 7 11.04 1.31 14.96
CA GLN A 7 11.79 0.59 15.98
C GLN A 7 11.03 0.51 17.30
N ASP A 8 10.45 1.62 17.78
CA ASP A 8 9.62 1.65 19.00
C ASP A 8 8.39 0.73 18.91
N ALA A 9 7.93 0.43 17.69
CA ALA A 9 6.80 -0.47 17.39
C ALA A 9 7.24 -1.87 16.92
N GLU A 10 8.52 -2.21 17.05
CA GLU A 10 9.09 -3.51 16.66
C GLU A 10 8.82 -3.92 15.20
N LEU A 11 8.70 -2.93 14.30
CA LEU A 11 8.51 -3.15 12.88
C LEU A 11 9.85 -3.35 12.15
N SER A 12 9.79 -3.98 10.98
CA SER A 12 10.98 -4.22 10.13
C SER A 12 11.81 -2.94 9.93
N PRO A 13 13.15 -3.02 9.97
CA PRO A 13 14.02 -1.90 9.69
C PRO A 13 13.89 -1.38 8.26
N GLU A 14 13.22 -2.09 7.35
CA GLU A 14 12.92 -1.64 5.99
C GLU A 14 11.82 -0.57 5.96
N VAL A 15 10.98 -0.50 7.00
CA VAL A 15 9.90 0.48 7.13
C VAL A 15 10.47 1.90 7.04
N CYS A 16 10.03 2.65 6.04
CA CYS A 16 10.52 4.00 5.75
C CYS A 16 9.39 4.86 5.17
N CYS A 17 9.71 6.11 4.84
CA CYS A 17 8.76 7.02 4.20
C CYS A 17 8.15 6.41 2.93
N HIS A 18 8.91 5.60 2.18
CA HIS A 18 8.42 4.93 0.98
C HIS A 18 7.39 3.84 1.29
N ALA A 19 7.66 2.99 2.29
CA ALA A 19 6.73 1.95 2.73
C ALA A 19 5.41 2.53 3.26
N PHE A 20 5.49 3.61 4.05
CA PHE A 20 4.32 4.34 4.54
C PHE A 20 3.50 4.94 3.40
N ARG A 21 4.17 5.53 2.41
CA ARG A 21 3.51 6.09 1.22
C ARG A 21 2.79 5.01 0.42
N ALA A 22 3.42 3.87 0.16
CA ALA A 22 2.79 2.74 -0.52
C ALA A 22 1.56 2.22 0.24
N THR A 23 1.68 2.08 1.57
CA THR A 23 0.59 1.63 2.45
C THR A 23 -0.59 2.60 2.43
N GLY A 24 -0.32 3.90 2.55
CA GLY A 24 -1.36 4.94 2.52
C GLY A 24 -2.12 4.98 1.20
N ILE A 25 -1.42 4.85 0.06
CA ILE A 25 -2.07 4.79 -1.27
C ILE A 25 -2.93 3.53 -1.38
N THR A 26 -2.40 2.37 -0.98
CA THR A 26 -3.14 1.10 -1.04
C THR A 26 -4.43 1.19 -0.22
N ALA A 27 -4.33 1.70 1.02
CA ALA A 27 -5.49 1.90 1.89
C ALA A 27 -6.49 2.89 1.28
N TYR A 28 -6.04 4.03 0.75
CA TYR A 28 -6.90 5.01 0.11
C TYR A 28 -7.69 4.42 -1.07
N LEU A 29 -7.01 3.69 -1.95
CA LEU A 29 -7.65 3.03 -3.10
C LEU A 29 -8.56 1.87 -2.69
N GLY A 30 -8.22 1.15 -1.63
CA GLY A 30 -9.07 0.09 -1.07
C GLY A 30 -10.38 0.61 -0.47
N ASN A 31 -10.38 1.85 0.02
CA ASN A 31 -11.57 2.52 0.58
C ASN A 31 -12.37 3.31 -0.48
N GLY A 32 -12.22 2.99 -1.76
CA GLY A 32 -12.97 3.64 -2.86
C GLY A 32 -12.36 4.94 -3.37
N GLY A 33 -11.16 5.32 -2.90
CA GLY A 33 -10.39 6.41 -3.46
C GLY A 33 -9.94 6.13 -4.91
N THR A 34 -9.76 7.18 -5.70
CA THR A 34 -9.31 7.07 -7.09
C THR A 34 -7.86 7.51 -7.24
N ILE A 35 -7.17 6.96 -8.24
CA ILE A 35 -5.78 7.35 -8.55
C ILE A 35 -5.68 8.85 -8.83
N ASP A 36 -6.69 9.42 -9.49
CA ASP A 36 -6.72 10.84 -9.84
C ASP A 36 -6.73 11.73 -8.59
N ASN A 37 -7.55 11.38 -7.60
CA ASN A 37 -7.61 12.09 -6.32
C ASN A 37 -6.35 11.88 -5.47
N ALA A 38 -5.69 10.72 -5.57
CA ALA A 38 -4.44 10.46 -4.88
C ALA A 38 -3.24 11.19 -5.51
N ARG A 39 -3.31 11.52 -6.80
CA ARG A 39 -2.20 12.02 -7.61
C ARG A 39 -1.55 13.31 -7.11
N PRO A 40 -2.27 14.34 -6.61
CA PRO A 40 -1.65 15.54 -6.07
C PRO A 40 -0.74 15.27 -4.86
N SER A 41 -1.03 14.19 -4.11
CA SER A 41 -0.22 13.75 -2.96
C SER A 41 1.01 12.95 -3.38
N LEU A 42 1.21 12.76 -4.70
CA LEU A 42 2.22 11.90 -5.27
C LEU A 42 3.04 12.68 -6.31
N PRO A 43 4.29 13.07 -6.03
CA PRO A 43 5.18 13.66 -7.03
C PRO A 43 5.66 12.60 -8.05
N MET A 44 4.73 12.00 -8.79
CA MET A 44 4.96 10.83 -9.63
C MET A 44 3.98 10.78 -10.81
N ASN A 45 4.45 10.27 -11.93
CA ASN A 45 3.60 10.07 -13.10
C ASN A 45 2.53 8.96 -12.83
N PRO A 46 1.44 8.88 -13.62
CA PRO A 46 0.37 7.91 -13.40
C PRO A 46 0.86 6.45 -13.41
N ARG A 47 1.82 6.13 -14.28
CA ARG A 47 2.42 4.78 -14.38
C ARG A 47 3.14 4.41 -13.09
N THR A 48 3.89 5.34 -12.50
CA THR A 48 4.59 5.13 -11.23
C THR A 48 3.64 5.08 -10.02
N THR A 49 2.50 5.77 -10.08
CA THR A 49 1.46 5.66 -9.04
C THR A 49 0.82 4.27 -9.02
N LYS A 50 0.64 3.68 -10.22
CA LYS A 50 0.12 2.32 -10.37
C LYS A 50 1.01 1.24 -9.72
N LEU A 51 2.31 1.49 -9.56
CA LEU A 51 3.22 0.57 -8.84
C LEU A 51 2.86 0.41 -7.35
N TYR A 52 2.10 1.35 -6.78
CA TYR A 52 1.63 1.27 -5.40
C TYR A 52 0.25 0.65 -5.26
N ASP A 53 -0.47 0.40 -6.35
CA ASP A 53 -1.78 -0.26 -6.31
C ASP A 53 -1.59 -1.77 -6.11
N ARG A 54 -1.43 -2.19 -4.84
CA ARG A 54 -1.27 -3.60 -4.45
C ARG A 54 -2.60 -4.28 -4.14
N ARG A 55 -3.74 -3.75 -4.59
CA ARG A 55 -5.06 -4.40 -4.39
C ARG A 55 -5.12 -5.78 -5.03
N ASN A 56 -4.36 -6.01 -6.10
CA ASN A 56 -4.27 -7.30 -6.78
C ASN A 56 -3.37 -8.32 -6.05
N ASP A 57 -2.59 -7.89 -5.05
CA ASP A 57 -1.75 -8.78 -4.24
C ASP A 57 -2.54 -9.35 -3.04
N GLN A 58 -3.74 -8.83 -2.78
CA GLN A 58 -4.61 -9.34 -1.74
C GLN A 58 -5.32 -10.58 -2.25
N ILE A 59 -4.90 -11.74 -1.75
CA ILE A 59 -5.61 -13.01 -1.96
C ILE A 59 -6.99 -12.87 -1.33
N SER A 60 -8.04 -13.05 -2.13
CA SER A 60 -9.41 -13.04 -1.64
C SER A 60 -9.73 -14.32 -0.87
N LEU A 61 -10.65 -14.26 0.11
CA LEU A 61 -11.14 -15.45 0.82
C LEU A 61 -11.62 -16.54 -0.16
N GLY A 62 -12.28 -16.15 -1.25
CA GLY A 62 -12.72 -17.08 -2.29
C GLY A 62 -11.58 -17.74 -3.08
N GLU A 63 -10.41 -17.10 -3.21
CA GLU A 63 -9.23 -17.75 -3.79
C GLU A 63 -8.60 -18.75 -2.82
N ILE A 64 -8.62 -18.47 -1.51
CA ILE A 64 -8.17 -19.40 -0.47
C ILE A 64 -9.08 -20.64 -0.44
N GLU A 65 -10.40 -20.43 -0.48
CA GLU A 65 -11.40 -21.51 -0.46
C GLU A 65 -11.30 -22.46 -1.67
N ARG A 66 -10.83 -21.98 -2.84
CA ARG A 66 -10.60 -22.82 -4.03
C ARG A 66 -9.38 -23.73 -3.94
N ILE A 67 -8.42 -23.43 -3.08
CA ILE A 67 -7.19 -24.24 -2.91
C ILE A 67 -7.43 -25.38 -1.91
N ILE A 68 -8.41 -25.22 -1.02
CA ILE A 68 -8.68 -26.16 0.08
C ILE A 68 -9.66 -27.28 -0.35
N LEU A 69 -10.34 -27.15 -1.50
CA LEU A 69 -11.22 -28.16 -2.11
C LEU A 69 -10.50 -28.99 -3.17
#